data_AF-A0A661PMQ2-F1
#
_entry.id   AF-A0A661PMQ2-F1
#
_cell.length_a   1.000
_cell.length_b   1.000
_cell.length_c   1.000
_cell.angle_alpha   90.00
_cell.angle_beta   90.00
_cell.angle_gamma   90.00
#
_symmetry.space_group_name_H-M   'P 1'
#
loop_
_entity.id
_entity.type
_entity.pdbx_description
1 polymer ?
#
loop_
_entity_poly.entity_id
_entity_poly.type
_entity_poly.pdbx_seq_one_letter_code
_entity_poly.pdbx_strand_id
1 'polypeptide(L)'
;MKKSILFAIVLGVYLLSCAPSFALKFDNNITIFDNYSSSATGWHGAQEDNEVEPGMVANQGWDLEGFFQDGNILSLVGGFNFMLGNGGVMSGDVFIDVDGPPVYGKDSRAGSNGNYSVSNTYGYDFVFDLDLGNMSYRVFNIDATTELQTAYYVQNEGSSPWQYDAGDKVAIADGSLEFIESLTDSVTGFSGLSHYALTGLDLSFLGHGNNFYSHFTMGCGNDNLMGQGTTVPEPSTVLLLGSGLLGIVWLVRKRKKA
;
A
#
# COMPACT_ATOMS: atom_id res chain seq x y z
N MET A 1 -23.88 46.79 7.05
CA MET A 1 -22.79 45.98 7.68
C MET A 1 -23.23 44.60 8.15
N LYS A 2 -24.33 44.43 8.91
CA LYS A 2 -24.74 43.10 9.45
C LYS A 2 -25.15 42.06 8.39
N LYS A 3 -25.79 42.46 7.28
CA LYS A 3 -26.24 41.53 6.23
C LYS A 3 -25.09 40.93 5.39
N SER A 4 -24.01 41.69 5.20
CA SER A 4 -22.85 41.28 4.40
C SER A 4 -21.97 40.24 5.10
N ILE A 5 -21.92 40.27 6.43
CA ILE A 5 -21.18 39.29 7.25
C ILE A 5 -21.93 37.96 7.28
N LEU A 6 -23.27 38.01 7.41
CA LEU A 6 -24.10 36.80 7.41
C LEU A 6 -24.02 36.04 6.07
N PHE A 7 -23.98 36.77 4.95
CA PHE A 7 -23.85 36.17 3.62
C PHE A 7 -22.50 35.47 3.40
N ALA A 8 -21.41 36.05 3.93
CA ALA A 8 -20.07 35.45 3.85
C ALA A 8 -19.93 34.19 4.72
N ILE A 9 -20.58 34.16 5.89
CA ILE A 9 -20.60 32.98 6.77
C ILE A 9 -21.40 31.84 6.11
N VAL A 10 -22.57 32.14 5.53
CA VAL A 10 -23.41 31.13 4.86
C VAL A 10 -22.71 30.57 3.61
N LEU A 11 -22.00 31.40 2.83
CA LEU A 11 -21.24 30.94 1.67
C LEU A 11 -20.01 30.10 2.08
N GLY A 12 -19.35 30.44 3.19
CA GLY A 12 -18.25 29.64 3.75
C GLY A 12 -18.69 28.27 4.25
N VAL A 13 -19.88 28.18 4.88
CA VAL A 13 -20.46 26.90 5.32
C VAL A 13 -20.90 26.03 4.13
N TYR A 14 -21.42 26.62 3.04
CA TYR A 14 -21.80 25.87 1.84
C TYR A 14 -20.59 25.30 1.08
N LEU A 15 -19.46 26.01 1.06
CA LEU A 15 -18.22 25.52 0.45
C LEU A 15 -17.54 24.43 1.29
N LEU A 16 -17.83 24.35 2.59
CA LEU A 16 -17.36 23.27 3.48
C LEU A 16 -18.22 22.00 3.40
N SER A 17 -19.38 22.05 2.71
CA SER A 17 -20.29 20.91 2.54
C SER A 17 -20.14 20.16 1.22
N CYS A 18 -19.14 20.49 0.40
CA CYS A 18 -18.72 19.60 -0.68
C CYS A 18 -18.07 18.37 -0.05
N ALA A 19 -18.84 17.29 0.09
CA ALA A 19 -18.28 16.00 0.44
C ALA A 19 -17.14 15.65 -0.53
N PRO A 20 -16.01 15.12 -0.06
CA PRO A 20 -14.99 14.60 -0.95
C PRO A 20 -15.64 13.53 -1.85
N SER A 21 -15.65 13.79 -3.15
CA SER A 21 -15.86 12.76 -4.16
C SER A 21 -14.60 11.91 -4.17
N PHE A 22 -14.57 10.82 -3.42
CA PHE A 22 -13.53 9.81 -3.55
C PHE A 22 -13.75 9.09 -4.89
N ALA A 23 -13.10 9.59 -5.94
CA ALA A 23 -12.86 8.78 -7.11
C ALA A 23 -11.65 7.91 -6.75
N LEU A 24 -11.88 6.61 -6.51
CA LEU A 24 -10.81 5.63 -6.46
C LEU A 24 -10.05 5.73 -7.78
N LYS A 25 -8.86 6.30 -7.74
CA LYS A 25 -8.06 6.51 -8.93
C LYS A 25 -6.71 5.82 -8.72
N PHE A 26 -6.61 4.61 -9.25
CA PHE A 26 -5.37 3.85 -9.41
C PHE A 26 -4.52 4.49 -10.51
N ASP A 27 -4.16 5.76 -10.32
CA ASP A 27 -3.62 6.65 -11.35
C ASP A 27 -2.10 6.63 -11.41
N ASN A 28 -1.46 6.28 -10.30
CA ASN A 28 -0.02 6.25 -10.14
C ASN A 28 0.40 4.84 -9.72
N ASN A 29 0.57 3.99 -10.72
CA ASN A 29 1.11 2.64 -10.57
C ASN A 29 2.62 2.76 -10.26
N ILE A 30 3.02 2.28 -9.09
CA ILE A 30 4.42 2.29 -8.61
C ILE A 30 5.06 0.90 -8.63
N THR A 31 4.42 -0.07 -9.29
CA THR A 31 4.88 -1.45 -9.38
C THR A 31 6.19 -1.54 -10.14
N ILE A 32 7.10 -2.37 -9.64
CA ILE A 32 8.41 -2.63 -10.24
C ILE A 32 8.58 -4.12 -10.47
N PHE A 33 9.49 -4.48 -11.38
CA PHE A 33 9.86 -5.88 -11.58
C PHE A 33 10.43 -6.49 -10.29
N ASP A 34 9.89 -7.65 -9.93
CA ASP A 34 10.17 -8.43 -8.73
C ASP A 34 11.47 -9.26 -8.80
N ASN A 35 12.21 -9.14 -9.91
CA ASN A 35 13.48 -9.83 -10.16
C ASN A 35 13.38 -11.35 -10.30
N TYR A 36 12.20 -11.92 -10.55
CA TYR A 36 12.05 -13.37 -10.74
C TYR A 36 11.20 -13.78 -11.95
N SER A 37 11.86 -13.87 -13.11
CA SER A 37 11.23 -14.36 -14.35
C SER A 37 11.98 -15.52 -15.01
N SER A 38 11.22 -16.29 -15.82
CA SER A 38 11.74 -17.34 -16.71
C SER A 38 11.44 -17.09 -18.20
N SER A 39 10.58 -16.13 -18.51
CA SER A 39 10.30 -15.62 -19.84
C SER A 39 10.36 -14.09 -19.88
N ALA A 40 10.34 -13.50 -21.08
CA ALA A 40 10.28 -12.05 -21.23
C ALA A 40 8.85 -11.49 -21.08
N THR A 41 7.84 -12.32 -21.35
CA THR A 41 6.42 -11.95 -21.29
C THR A 41 5.55 -13.14 -20.88
N GLY A 42 4.30 -12.88 -20.55
CA GLY A 42 3.29 -13.89 -20.17
C GLY A 42 3.41 -14.26 -18.69
N TRP A 43 2.78 -15.36 -18.31
CA TRP A 43 2.61 -15.80 -16.91
C TRP A 43 3.88 -16.01 -16.09
N HIS A 44 5.08 -15.94 -16.65
CA HIS A 44 6.35 -16.04 -15.92
C HIS A 44 7.36 -14.99 -16.42
N GLY A 45 6.79 -13.85 -16.84
CA GLY A 45 7.42 -12.74 -17.53
C GLY A 45 8.08 -11.76 -16.57
N ALA A 46 8.47 -10.59 -17.07
CA ALA A 46 9.04 -9.52 -16.23
C ALA A 46 8.04 -8.38 -15.96
N GLN A 47 6.82 -8.52 -16.46
CA GLN A 47 5.70 -7.60 -16.22
C GLN A 47 4.81 -8.20 -15.13
N GLU A 48 4.17 -7.38 -14.31
CA GLU A 48 3.31 -7.87 -13.22
C GLU A 48 1.93 -8.37 -13.71
N ASP A 49 1.33 -7.70 -14.70
CA ASP A 49 0.00 -8.08 -15.22
C ASP A 49 0.04 -9.45 -15.92
N ASN A 50 -0.84 -10.36 -15.48
CA ASN A 50 -0.88 -11.76 -15.93
C ASN A 50 0.47 -12.45 -15.74
N GLU A 51 1.00 -12.36 -14.51
CA GLU A 51 2.26 -12.95 -14.11
C GLU A 51 2.11 -13.70 -12.79
N VAL A 52 2.90 -14.75 -12.65
CA VAL A 52 3.12 -15.48 -11.41
C VAL A 52 4.52 -16.08 -11.46
N GLU A 53 5.05 -16.41 -10.29
CA GLU A 53 6.42 -16.87 -10.18
C GLU A 53 6.71 -18.13 -11.02
N PRO A 54 7.94 -18.30 -11.57
CA PRO A 54 8.26 -19.43 -12.42
C PRO A 54 7.94 -20.81 -11.80
N GLY A 55 7.07 -21.56 -12.47
CA GLY A 55 6.61 -22.89 -12.02
C GLY A 55 5.33 -22.86 -11.18
N MET A 56 4.70 -21.69 -11.05
CA MET A 56 3.48 -21.49 -10.26
C MET A 56 2.21 -21.65 -11.07
N VAL A 57 1.08 -21.70 -10.34
CA VAL A 57 -0.23 -21.86 -10.95
C VAL A 57 -0.63 -20.54 -11.61
N ALA A 58 -0.50 -20.51 -12.93
CA ALA A 58 -0.80 -19.36 -13.77
C ALA A 58 -2.31 -19.18 -14.02
N ASN A 59 -2.98 -18.38 -13.18
CA ASN A 59 -4.32 -17.86 -13.44
C ASN A 59 -4.62 -16.61 -12.61
N GLN A 60 -5.66 -15.89 -13.00
CA GLN A 60 -6.09 -14.65 -12.37
C GLN A 60 -6.26 -14.72 -10.86
N GLY A 61 -6.74 -15.85 -10.32
CA GLY A 61 -6.96 -15.99 -8.87
C GLY A 61 -5.67 -16.02 -8.06
N TRP A 62 -4.50 -16.04 -8.69
CA TRP A 62 -3.19 -15.99 -8.04
C TRP A 62 -2.34 -14.79 -8.46
N ASP A 63 -2.81 -14.03 -9.44
CA ASP A 63 -2.14 -12.88 -10.04
C ASP A 63 -2.23 -11.67 -9.10
N LEU A 64 -1.09 -11.24 -8.56
CA LEU A 64 -0.90 -9.94 -7.95
C LEU A 64 -0.47 -9.00 -9.07
N GLU A 65 -1.08 -7.83 -9.19
CA GLU A 65 -0.94 -7.05 -10.42
C GLU A 65 -0.31 -5.68 -10.20
N GLY A 66 -0.52 -5.06 -9.04
CA GLY A 66 0.10 -3.77 -8.82
C GLY A 66 -0.04 -3.10 -7.47
N PHE A 67 0.99 -2.32 -7.15
CA PHE A 67 0.93 -1.24 -6.16
C PHE A 67 0.57 0.09 -6.81
N PHE A 68 -0.37 0.80 -6.20
CA PHE A 68 -0.73 2.17 -6.56
C PHE A 68 -0.58 3.10 -5.37
N GLN A 69 -0.15 4.32 -5.64
CA GLN A 69 0.02 5.35 -4.62
C GLN A 69 -0.74 6.62 -4.97
N ASP A 70 -1.73 6.99 -4.14
CA ASP A 70 -2.40 8.30 -4.19
C ASP A 70 -2.07 9.10 -2.93
N GLY A 71 -1.25 10.15 -3.07
CA GLY A 71 -0.71 10.85 -1.92
C GLY A 71 0.15 9.92 -1.05
N ASN A 72 -0.22 9.76 0.22
CA ASN A 72 0.40 8.79 1.13
C ASN A 72 -0.41 7.49 1.26
N ILE A 73 -1.48 7.31 0.50
CA ILE A 73 -2.27 6.09 0.54
C ILE A 73 -1.69 5.10 -0.47
N LEU A 74 -1.20 3.97 0.04
CA LEU A 74 -0.79 2.82 -0.74
C LEU A 74 -1.99 1.88 -0.94
N SER A 75 -2.10 1.32 -2.14
CA SER A 75 -3.12 0.36 -2.51
C SER A 75 -2.49 -0.82 -3.25
N LEU A 76 -3.04 -2.01 -3.04
CA LEU A 76 -2.72 -3.24 -3.76
C LEU A 76 -3.87 -3.58 -4.68
N VAL A 77 -3.56 -4.11 -5.86
CA VAL A 77 -4.51 -4.60 -6.84
C VAL A 77 -4.04 -5.96 -7.32
N GLY A 78 -4.98 -6.87 -7.51
CA GLY A 78 -4.71 -8.17 -8.12
C GLY A 78 -6.00 -8.92 -8.44
N GLY A 79 -5.86 -9.99 -9.20
CA GLY A 79 -6.91 -10.99 -9.35
C GLY A 79 -7.05 -11.90 -8.12
N PHE A 80 -6.02 -11.98 -7.27
CA PHE A 80 -6.09 -12.62 -5.96
C PHE A 80 -7.06 -11.91 -5.01
N ASN A 81 -7.99 -12.65 -4.40
CA ASN A 81 -8.91 -12.08 -3.43
C ASN A 81 -8.20 -11.88 -2.09
N PHE A 82 -7.80 -10.64 -1.78
CA PHE A 82 -7.03 -10.36 -0.56
C PHE A 82 -7.76 -10.78 0.73
N MET A 83 -9.09 -10.68 0.79
CA MET A 83 -9.86 -10.95 2.01
C MET A 83 -10.14 -12.45 2.23
N LEU A 84 -10.50 -13.16 1.17
CA LEU A 84 -10.90 -14.58 1.25
C LEU A 84 -9.77 -15.55 0.86
N GLY A 85 -8.71 -15.04 0.25
CA GLY A 85 -7.63 -15.82 -0.29
C GLY A 85 -8.04 -16.63 -1.54
N ASN A 86 -7.20 -17.61 -1.87
CA ASN A 86 -7.48 -18.58 -2.93
C ASN A 86 -7.00 -19.98 -2.51
N GLY A 87 -7.82 -21.01 -2.73
CA GLY A 87 -7.44 -22.40 -2.41
C GLY A 87 -7.07 -22.67 -0.94
N GLY A 88 -7.53 -21.83 0.00
CA GLY A 88 -7.14 -21.89 1.41
C GLY A 88 -5.83 -21.18 1.75
N VAL A 89 -5.19 -20.53 0.77
CA VAL A 89 -4.04 -19.64 0.98
C VAL A 89 -4.54 -18.24 1.26
N MET A 90 -4.08 -17.66 2.37
CA MET A 90 -4.45 -16.32 2.81
C MET A 90 -3.44 -15.27 2.33
N SER A 91 -3.88 -14.00 2.33
CA SER A 91 -2.99 -12.84 2.18
C SER A 91 -1.93 -12.78 3.26
N GLY A 92 -0.80 -12.19 2.90
CA GLY A 92 0.25 -11.79 3.83
C GLY A 92 0.07 -10.37 4.36
N ASP A 93 1.19 -9.85 4.86
CA ASP A 93 1.37 -8.46 5.32
C ASP A 93 2.09 -7.62 4.26
N VAL A 94 2.08 -6.29 4.44
CA VAL A 94 2.80 -5.37 3.54
C VAL A 94 4.06 -4.87 4.22
N PHE A 95 5.21 -5.15 3.61
CA PHE A 95 6.52 -4.76 4.14
C PHE A 95 7.05 -3.52 3.43
N ILE A 96 7.74 -2.66 4.18
CA ILE A 96 8.30 -1.40 3.68
C ILE A 96 9.77 -1.29 4.06
N ASP A 97 10.58 -0.86 3.10
CA ASP A 97 11.99 -0.48 3.29
C ASP A 97 12.17 1.01 2.90
N VAL A 98 12.97 1.76 3.65
CA VAL A 98 13.28 3.17 3.36
C VAL A 98 14.78 3.49 3.25
N ASP A 99 15.66 2.51 3.48
CA ASP A 99 17.10 2.72 3.53
C ASP A 99 17.89 2.00 2.41
N GLY A 100 17.21 1.21 1.57
CA GLY A 100 17.78 0.59 0.38
C GLY A 100 16.78 -0.26 -0.42
N PRO A 101 17.22 -0.93 -1.49
CA PRO A 101 16.42 -2.01 -2.07
C PRO A 101 16.48 -3.22 -1.12
N PRO A 102 15.33 -3.75 -0.66
CA PRO A 102 15.31 -5.00 0.10
C PRO A 102 15.76 -6.16 -0.78
N VAL A 103 15.96 -7.33 -0.18
CA VAL A 103 16.27 -8.57 -0.89
C VAL A 103 14.98 -9.34 -1.18
N TYR A 104 14.71 -9.56 -2.46
CA TYR A 104 13.52 -10.24 -2.99
C TYR A 104 13.85 -10.93 -4.34
N GLY A 105 12.96 -11.79 -4.83
CA GLY A 105 13.15 -12.54 -6.07
C GLY A 105 14.08 -13.75 -5.90
N LYS A 106 14.94 -14.07 -6.88
CA LYS A 106 15.67 -15.37 -7.02
C LYS A 106 16.48 -15.93 -5.83
N ASP A 107 16.57 -15.25 -4.70
CA ASP A 107 17.27 -15.71 -3.52
C ASP A 107 16.43 -16.73 -2.71
N SER A 108 16.68 -18.02 -2.91
CA SER A 108 16.09 -19.09 -2.10
C SER A 108 16.80 -19.22 -0.74
N ARG A 109 16.04 -19.18 0.36
CA ARG A 109 16.56 -19.17 1.73
C ARG A 109 16.19 -20.41 2.55
N ALA A 110 15.13 -21.14 2.20
CA ALA A 110 14.73 -22.39 2.86
C ALA A 110 15.19 -23.66 2.14
N GLY A 111 15.24 -24.77 2.88
CA GLY A 111 15.59 -26.11 2.37
C GLY A 111 14.40 -27.09 2.24
N SER A 112 13.20 -26.67 2.65
CA SER A 112 11.99 -27.51 2.68
C SER A 112 10.73 -26.64 2.67
N ASN A 113 9.60 -27.21 2.26
CA ASN A 113 8.30 -26.52 2.32
C ASN A 113 7.85 -26.30 3.77
N GLY A 114 7.16 -25.19 4.01
CA GLY A 114 6.58 -24.75 5.28
C GLY A 114 6.71 -23.23 5.43
N ASN A 115 5.77 -22.61 6.14
CA ASN A 115 5.96 -21.24 6.61
C ASN A 115 6.82 -21.31 7.87
N TYR A 116 8.07 -20.84 7.76
CA TYR A 116 9.03 -20.88 8.87
C TYR A 116 9.27 -19.48 9.41
N SER A 117 9.37 -19.39 10.73
CA SER A 117 9.85 -18.19 11.40
C SER A 117 11.35 -18.02 11.14
N VAL A 118 11.74 -16.89 10.56
CA VAL A 118 13.12 -16.52 10.23
C VAL A 118 13.36 -15.07 10.63
N SER A 119 14.59 -14.75 11.02
CA SER A 119 14.95 -13.35 11.25
C SER A 119 14.86 -12.53 9.95
N ASN A 120 14.44 -11.28 10.06
CA ASN A 120 14.36 -10.33 8.96
C ASN A 120 15.74 -10.06 8.35
N THR A 121 16.13 -10.91 7.43
CA THR A 121 17.35 -10.81 6.64
C THR A 121 17.05 -10.23 5.25
N TYR A 122 15.82 -9.76 5.04
CA TYR A 122 15.33 -9.22 3.78
C TYR A 122 15.60 -7.73 3.67
N GLY A 123 15.67 -7.00 4.78
CA GLY A 123 16.07 -5.58 4.81
C GLY A 123 14.95 -4.63 5.21
N TYR A 124 13.69 -5.08 5.22
CA TYR A 124 12.56 -4.21 5.55
C TYR A 124 12.66 -3.54 6.92
N ASP A 125 12.22 -2.29 6.99
CA ASP A 125 12.23 -1.43 8.18
C ASP A 125 10.88 -1.39 8.89
N PHE A 126 9.79 -1.58 8.13
CA PHE A 126 8.43 -1.54 8.66
C PHE A 126 7.57 -2.66 8.08
N VAL A 127 6.51 -2.98 8.81
CA VAL A 127 5.44 -3.86 8.34
C VAL A 127 4.10 -3.31 8.73
N PHE A 128 3.16 -3.33 7.79
CA PHE A 128 1.73 -3.24 8.04
C PHE A 128 1.22 -4.66 8.34
N ASP A 129 1.02 -4.95 9.62
CA ASP A 129 0.34 -6.15 10.12
C ASP A 129 -1.16 -6.01 9.81
N LEU A 130 -1.65 -6.75 8.82
CA LEU A 130 -3.01 -6.61 8.30
C LEU A 130 -3.98 -7.49 9.09
N ASP A 131 -5.00 -6.86 9.67
CA ASP A 131 -6.16 -7.55 10.23
C ASP A 131 -7.34 -7.39 9.27
N LEU A 132 -7.38 -8.29 8.28
CA LEU A 132 -8.43 -8.32 7.27
C LEU A 132 -9.80 -8.73 7.82
N GLY A 133 -9.84 -9.39 8.99
CA GLY A 133 -11.09 -9.71 9.66
C GLY A 133 -11.78 -8.47 10.23
N ASN A 134 -10.98 -7.50 10.68
CA ASN A 134 -11.46 -6.22 11.21
C ASN A 134 -11.32 -5.05 10.22
N MET A 135 -10.82 -5.30 9.00
CA MET A 135 -10.54 -4.26 8.00
C MET A 135 -9.65 -3.14 8.58
N SER A 136 -8.56 -3.54 9.24
CA SER A 136 -7.64 -2.63 9.90
C SER A 136 -6.20 -3.10 9.78
N TYR A 137 -5.25 -2.24 10.13
CA TYR A 137 -3.85 -2.62 10.24
C TYR A 137 -3.19 -1.94 11.42
N ARG A 138 -2.02 -2.48 11.79
CA ARG A 138 -1.06 -1.82 12.67
C ARG A 138 0.29 -1.76 11.98
N VAL A 139 1.04 -0.71 12.23
CA VAL A 139 2.38 -0.54 11.67
C VAL A 139 3.40 -0.78 12.77
N PHE A 140 4.42 -1.59 12.49
CA PHE A 140 5.52 -1.86 13.40
C PHE A 140 6.86 -1.51 12.79
N ASN A 141 7.77 -0.98 13.60
CA ASN A 141 9.20 -0.95 13.27
C ASN A 141 9.76 -2.36 13.38
N ILE A 142 10.32 -2.88 12.31
CA ILE A 142 11.01 -4.16 12.28
C ILE A 142 12.51 -3.94 12.05
N ASP A 143 13.31 -4.89 12.46
CA ASP A 143 14.77 -4.83 12.35
C ASP A 143 15.29 -6.24 12.09
N ALA A 144 16.60 -6.39 11.92
CA ALA A 144 17.23 -7.66 11.59
C ALA A 144 17.01 -8.80 12.62
N THR A 145 16.52 -8.49 13.82
CA THR A 145 16.18 -9.48 14.87
C THR A 145 14.70 -9.79 14.92
N THR A 146 13.85 -9.03 14.22
CA THR A 146 12.43 -9.33 14.11
C THR A 146 12.21 -10.65 13.36
N GLU A 147 11.34 -11.50 13.89
CA GLU A 147 10.91 -12.73 13.24
C GLU A 147 9.80 -12.45 12.21
N LEU A 148 9.98 -13.00 11.00
CA LEU A 148 9.06 -12.98 9.88
C LEU A 148 8.80 -14.41 9.43
N GLN A 149 7.73 -14.64 8.68
CA GLN A 149 7.39 -15.95 8.14
C GLN A 149 7.76 -16.03 6.65
N THR A 150 8.42 -17.12 6.24
CA THR A 150 8.70 -17.43 4.83
C THR A 150 7.45 -17.91 4.09
N ALA A 151 7.41 -17.73 2.77
CA ALA A 151 6.41 -18.35 1.91
C ALA A 151 6.45 -19.89 2.03
N TYR A 152 5.32 -20.57 1.79
CA TYR A 152 5.21 -22.00 2.09
C TYR A 152 6.07 -22.90 1.19
N TYR A 153 6.16 -22.62 -0.11
CA TYR A 153 6.87 -23.50 -1.04
C TYR A 153 8.33 -23.08 -1.16
N VAL A 154 9.26 -24.04 -1.05
CA VAL A 154 10.71 -23.76 -1.13
C VAL A 154 11.12 -23.12 -2.46
N GLN A 155 10.42 -23.48 -3.52
CA GLN A 155 10.62 -22.93 -4.87
C GLN A 155 10.11 -21.48 -5.00
N ASN A 156 9.33 -21.01 -4.02
CA ASN A 156 8.68 -19.69 -3.94
C ASN A 156 9.33 -18.82 -2.86
N GLU A 157 10.46 -19.25 -2.32
CA GLU A 157 11.16 -18.52 -1.27
C GLU A 157 11.53 -17.10 -1.71
N GLY A 158 11.67 -16.89 -3.02
CA GLY A 158 11.93 -15.57 -3.57
C GLY A 158 10.85 -14.54 -3.34
N SER A 159 9.61 -14.99 -3.13
CA SER A 159 8.48 -14.14 -2.78
C SER A 159 8.40 -13.85 -1.28
N SER A 160 9.30 -14.42 -0.45
CA SER A 160 9.28 -14.18 1.00
C SER A 160 9.79 -12.78 1.35
N PRO A 161 9.37 -12.21 2.50
CA PRO A 161 8.51 -12.76 3.55
C PRO A 161 7.01 -12.55 3.29
N TRP A 162 6.16 -13.50 3.73
CA TRP A 162 4.72 -13.33 3.58
C TRP A 162 4.03 -12.70 4.80
N GLN A 163 4.52 -12.92 6.02
CA GLN A 163 3.82 -12.46 7.22
C GLN A 163 4.79 -12.02 8.31
N TYR A 164 4.41 -11.00 9.07
CA TYR A 164 5.08 -10.64 10.30
C TYR A 164 4.74 -11.66 11.40
N ASP A 165 5.77 -12.26 12.02
CA ASP A 165 5.56 -13.12 13.18
C ASP A 165 5.37 -12.24 14.41
N ALA A 166 4.11 -11.99 14.75
CA ALA A 166 3.72 -11.03 15.77
C ALA A 166 4.46 -11.27 17.10
N GLY A 167 5.32 -10.32 17.47
CA GLY A 167 6.09 -10.35 18.72
C GLY A 167 5.67 -9.27 19.71
N ASP A 168 6.53 -8.99 20.69
CA ASP A 168 6.28 -8.00 21.75
C ASP A 168 6.47 -6.54 21.30
N LYS A 169 6.51 -6.25 19.99
CA LYS A 169 6.73 -4.90 19.47
C LYS A 169 5.49 -4.03 19.66
N VAL A 170 5.71 -2.73 19.87
CA VAL A 170 4.64 -1.73 20.01
C VAL A 170 4.36 -1.10 18.65
N ALA A 171 3.09 -1.04 18.27
CA ALA A 171 2.66 -0.40 17.04
C ALA A 171 2.98 1.10 17.07
N ILE A 172 3.48 1.64 15.97
CA ILE A 172 3.82 3.06 15.80
C ILE A 172 2.72 3.86 15.10
N ALA A 173 1.84 3.16 14.38
CA ALA A 173 0.65 3.69 13.74
C ALA A 173 -0.40 2.58 13.62
N ASP A 174 -1.64 2.98 13.37
CA ASP A 174 -2.76 2.11 13.04
C ASP A 174 -3.64 2.80 12.00
N GLY A 175 -4.54 2.02 11.40
CA GLY A 175 -5.48 2.56 10.43
C GLY A 175 -6.53 1.56 10.00
N SER A 176 -7.41 2.02 9.11
CA SER A 176 -8.47 1.21 8.51
C SER A 176 -8.14 0.88 7.06
N LEU A 177 -8.53 -0.31 6.64
CA LEU A 177 -8.46 -0.77 5.27
C LEU A 177 -9.82 -0.62 4.59
N GLU A 178 -9.79 -0.47 3.28
CA GLU A 178 -10.95 -0.65 2.42
C GLU A 178 -10.66 -1.77 1.42
N PHE A 179 -11.59 -2.71 1.29
CA PHE A 179 -11.53 -3.79 0.32
C PHE A 179 -12.57 -3.52 -0.77
N ILE A 180 -12.11 -3.55 -2.01
CA ILE A 180 -12.93 -3.26 -3.18
C ILE A 180 -12.91 -4.48 -4.07
N GLU A 181 -14.09 -4.92 -4.50
CA GLU A 181 -14.28 -6.09 -5.33
C GLU A 181 -14.86 -5.70 -6.70
N SER A 182 -14.80 -6.64 -7.64
CA SER A 182 -15.41 -6.50 -8.98
C SER A 182 -14.88 -5.30 -9.76
N LEU A 183 -13.61 -4.94 -9.57
CA LEU A 183 -12.95 -3.91 -10.34
C LEU A 183 -12.72 -4.39 -11.77
N THR A 184 -12.98 -3.54 -12.75
CA THR A 184 -12.80 -3.87 -14.17
C THR A 184 -11.40 -3.49 -14.65
N ASP A 185 -10.96 -4.10 -15.76
CA ASP A 185 -9.69 -3.76 -16.43
C ASP A 185 -9.56 -2.26 -16.72
N SER A 186 -10.67 -1.57 -17.01
CA SER A 186 -10.65 -0.12 -17.27
C SER A 186 -10.38 0.73 -16.03
N VAL A 187 -10.58 0.18 -14.82
CA VAL A 187 -10.34 0.87 -13.55
C VAL A 187 -8.93 0.61 -13.05
N THR A 188 -8.43 -0.62 -13.17
CA THR A 188 -7.10 -1.01 -12.69
C THR A 188 -6.00 -0.80 -13.72
N GLY A 189 -6.34 -0.90 -15.01
CA GLY A 189 -5.37 -0.94 -16.10
C GLY A 189 -4.79 -2.33 -16.38
N PHE A 190 -5.22 -3.37 -15.65
CA PHE A 190 -4.76 -4.76 -15.76
C PHE A 190 -5.80 -5.67 -16.39
N SER A 191 -5.37 -6.76 -17.02
CA SER A 191 -6.29 -7.66 -17.71
C SER A 191 -6.70 -8.85 -16.85
N GLY A 192 -8.00 -9.06 -16.62
CA GLY A 192 -8.40 -10.15 -15.72
C GLY A 192 -9.90 -10.40 -15.54
N LEU A 193 -10.76 -9.70 -16.29
CA LEU A 193 -12.23 -9.66 -16.15
C LEU A 193 -12.71 -9.02 -14.84
N SER A 194 -12.15 -9.40 -13.69
CA SER A 194 -12.50 -8.91 -12.37
C SER A 194 -11.29 -8.90 -11.45
N HIS A 195 -11.10 -7.78 -10.77
CA HIS A 195 -9.98 -7.53 -9.87
C HIS A 195 -10.47 -7.18 -8.46
N TYR A 196 -9.57 -7.33 -7.50
CA TYR A 196 -9.74 -6.88 -6.13
C TYR A 196 -8.72 -5.80 -5.83
N ALA A 197 -9.05 -4.93 -4.87
CA ALA A 197 -8.09 -4.00 -4.32
C ALA A 197 -8.19 -3.94 -2.80
N LEU A 198 -7.04 -3.73 -2.18
CA LEU A 198 -6.92 -3.37 -0.77
C LEU A 198 -6.28 -1.97 -0.70
N THR A 199 -6.95 -1.00 -0.09
CA THR A 199 -6.48 0.38 0.01
C THR A 199 -6.60 0.90 1.45
N GLY A 200 -6.09 2.11 1.70
CA GLY A 200 -6.11 2.76 3.02
C GLY A 200 -4.81 2.64 3.83
N LEU A 201 -3.78 2.00 3.28
CA LEU A 201 -2.45 1.91 3.91
C LEU A 201 -1.78 3.29 3.89
N ASP A 202 -1.79 3.99 5.03
CA ASP A 202 -1.31 5.36 5.14
C ASP A 202 0.18 5.37 5.48
N LEU A 203 0.99 5.81 4.51
CA LEU A 203 2.44 5.94 4.60
C LEU A 203 2.89 7.22 5.32
N SER A 204 1.97 8.04 5.85
CA SER A 204 2.33 9.31 6.49
C SER A 204 3.26 9.16 7.70
N PHE A 205 3.30 7.98 8.34
CA PHE A 205 4.27 7.70 9.42
C PHE A 205 5.72 7.70 8.96
N LEU A 206 5.98 7.50 7.66
CA LEU A 206 7.32 7.58 7.09
C LEU A 206 7.82 9.03 6.98
N GLY A 207 6.95 10.04 7.14
CA GLY A 207 7.30 11.45 6.94
C GLY A 207 7.16 11.90 5.48
N HIS A 208 8.00 12.85 5.05
CA HIS A 208 7.85 13.51 3.74
C HIS A 208 9.06 13.32 2.85
N GLY A 209 8.81 13.00 1.58
CA GLY A 209 9.84 12.91 0.55
C GLY A 209 10.79 11.72 0.72
N ASN A 210 10.44 10.77 1.58
CA ASN A 210 11.18 9.53 1.74
C ASN A 210 10.82 8.57 0.63
N ASN A 211 11.83 8.06 -0.07
CA ASN A 211 11.68 6.94 -0.98
C ASN A 211 11.41 5.69 -0.17
N PHE A 212 10.63 4.78 -0.74
CA PHE A 212 10.38 3.50 -0.13
C PHE A 212 10.24 2.40 -1.17
N TYR A 213 10.50 1.17 -0.75
CA TYR A 213 10.08 -0.04 -1.44
C TYR A 213 8.96 -0.70 -0.66
N SER A 214 7.96 -1.22 -1.38
CA SER A 214 6.89 -2.03 -0.80
C SER A 214 6.96 -3.45 -1.34
N HIS A 215 6.59 -4.41 -0.49
CA HIS A 215 6.53 -5.82 -0.81
C HIS A 215 5.25 -6.43 -0.28
N PHE A 216 4.64 -7.33 -1.05
CA PHE A 216 3.52 -8.14 -0.62
C PHE A 216 3.54 -9.50 -1.34
N THR A 217 3.18 -10.55 -0.60
CA THR A 217 2.86 -11.86 -1.18
C THR A 217 1.75 -12.55 -0.39
N MET A 218 1.20 -13.64 -0.93
CA MET A 218 0.31 -14.55 -0.22
C MET A 218 1.09 -15.68 0.45
N GLY A 219 0.47 -16.40 1.39
CA GLY A 219 1.20 -17.37 2.22
C GLY A 219 1.90 -18.53 1.51
N CYS A 220 1.52 -18.84 0.27
CA CYS A 220 2.22 -19.83 -0.54
C CYS A 220 3.35 -19.26 -1.41
N GLY A 221 3.46 -17.93 -1.56
CA GLY A 221 4.40 -17.28 -2.46
C GLY A 221 4.14 -17.60 -3.93
N ASN A 222 2.89 -17.83 -4.34
CA ASN A 222 2.64 -18.10 -5.77
C ASN A 222 3.05 -16.91 -6.65
N ASP A 223 3.06 -15.73 -6.06
CA ASP A 223 3.34 -14.47 -6.73
C ASP A 223 4.01 -13.48 -5.76
N ASN A 224 4.68 -12.46 -6.27
CA ASN A 224 5.50 -11.52 -5.50
C ASN A 224 5.37 -10.09 -6.01
N LEU A 225 4.61 -9.29 -5.29
CA LEU A 225 4.35 -7.93 -5.69
C LEU A 225 5.35 -6.97 -5.07
N MET A 226 6.04 -6.20 -5.92
CA MET A 226 7.00 -5.17 -5.52
C MET A 226 6.59 -3.78 -6.01
N GLY A 227 6.78 -2.77 -5.16
CA GLY A 227 6.52 -1.37 -5.50
C GLY A 227 7.67 -0.46 -5.08
N GLN A 228 7.82 0.67 -5.76
CA GLN A 228 8.78 1.72 -5.42
C GLN A 228 8.15 3.10 -5.55
N GLY A 229 8.01 3.79 -4.42
CA GLY A 229 7.37 5.09 -4.36
C GLY A 229 8.17 6.13 -3.57
N THR A 230 7.56 7.31 -3.44
CA THR A 230 8.07 8.39 -2.60
C THR A 230 6.91 8.99 -1.83
N THR A 231 7.02 9.09 -0.51
CA THR A 231 6.00 9.75 0.32
C THR A 231 5.82 11.21 -0.05
N VAL A 232 4.57 11.65 -0.11
CA VAL A 232 4.23 12.99 -0.58
C VAL A 232 4.36 13.99 0.58
N PRO A 233 4.97 15.17 0.35
CA PRO A 233 4.98 16.24 1.34
C PRO A 233 3.57 16.65 1.75
N GLU A 234 3.34 17.06 3.02
CA GLU A 234 2.02 17.56 3.42
C GLU A 234 1.51 18.61 2.41
N PRO A 235 0.23 18.54 2.02
CA PRO A 235 -0.27 19.44 1.02
C PRO A 235 -0.12 20.89 1.51
N SER A 236 0.52 21.71 0.67
CA SER A 236 0.71 23.15 0.89
C SER A 236 -0.60 23.91 1.19
N THR A 237 -1.76 23.27 1.00
CA THR A 237 -3.08 23.73 1.41
C THR A 237 -3.19 24.00 2.91
N VAL A 238 -2.49 23.27 3.79
CA VAL A 238 -2.49 23.56 5.25
C VAL A 238 -1.77 24.89 5.52
N LEU A 239 -0.60 25.09 4.89
CA LEU A 239 0.12 26.35 4.94
C LEU A 239 -0.68 27.49 4.29
N LEU A 240 -1.35 27.22 3.17
CA LEU A 240 -2.18 28.19 2.45
C LEU A 240 -3.43 28.57 3.25
N LEU A 241 -4.04 27.61 3.94
CA LEU A 241 -5.16 27.83 4.84
C LEU A 241 -4.72 28.67 6.04
N GLY A 242 -3.60 28.31 6.68
CA GLY A 242 -3.02 29.06 7.79
C GLY A 242 -2.68 30.51 7.39
N SER A 243 -1.97 30.68 6.27
CA SER A 243 -1.61 32.01 5.76
C SER A 243 -2.82 32.82 5.28
N GLY A 244 -3.83 32.17 4.68
CA GLY A 244 -5.09 32.78 4.29
C GLY A 244 -5.88 33.31 5.49
N LEU A 245 -6.00 32.52 6.56
CA LEU A 245 -6.65 32.93 7.81
C LEU A 245 -5.91 34.11 8.47
N LEU A 246 -4.58 34.11 8.48
CA LEU A 246 -3.77 35.23 8.97
C LEU A 246 -4.00 36.50 8.13
N GLY A 247 -4.08 36.38 6.81
CA GLY A 247 -4.40 37.48 5.90
C GLY A 247 -5.77 38.11 6.19
N ILE A 248 -6.80 37.27 6.45
CA ILE A 248 -8.15 37.74 6.83
C ILE A 248 -8.12 38.50 8.16
N VAL A 249 -7.44 37.98 9.18
CA VAL A 249 -7.29 38.64 10.49
C VAL A 249 -6.63 40.01 10.34
N TRP A 250 -5.60 40.13 9.51
CA TRP A 250 -4.92 41.40 9.25
C TRP A 250 -5.83 42.44 8.58
N LEU A 251 -6.60 42.04 7.55
CA LEU A 251 -7.55 42.92 6.88
C LEU A 251 -8.66 43.43 7.82
N VAL A 252 -9.17 42.57 8.70
CA VAL A 252 -10.19 42.94 9.70
C VAL A 252 -9.63 43.94 10.72
N ARG A 253 -8.38 43.76 11.17
CA ARG A 253 -7.72 44.69 12.09
C ARG A 253 -7.50 46.07 11.46
N LYS A 254 -7.15 46.13 10.17
CA LYS A 254 -6.95 47.40 9.45
C LYS A 254 -8.26 48.19 9.30
N ARG A 255 -9.39 47.51 9.09
CA ARG A 255 -10.72 48.14 8.98
C ARG A 255 -11.31 48.67 10.30
N LYS A 256 -10.83 48.22 11.47
CA LYS A 256 -11.27 48.76 12.77
C LYS A 256 -10.52 50.02 13.21
N LYS A 257 -9.41 50.36 12.54
CA LYS A 257 -8.60 51.55 12.83
C LYS A 257 -8.87 52.72 11.88
N ALA A 258 -9.78 52.56 10.90
CA ALA A 258 -10.28 53.60 10.00
C ALA A 258 -11.75 53.87 10.34
#